data_AF-A0A7C6EUK6-F1
#
_entry.id   AF-A0A7C6EUK6-F1
#
_cell.length_a   1.000
_cell.length_b   1.000
_cell.length_c   1.000
_cell.angle_alpha   90.00
_cell.angle_beta   90.00
_cell.angle_gamma   90.00
#
_symmetry.space_group_name_H-M   'P 1'
#
loop_
_entity.id
_entity.type
_entity.pdbx_description
1 polymer ?
#
loop_
_entity_poly.entity_id
_entity_poly.type
_entity_poly.pdbx_seq_one_letter_code
_entity_poly.pdbx_strand_id
1 'polypeptide(L)'
;MRTVFSILILVVMVNFAMAQNASLKAEMIKMDNQYLKTLPDGKVECAFYLQGIQSNTQAANLEKYIRGYRGVEEFNLIFDNAKNAYKAQGTFYNQANWNYFKYLFKLIKVEQVNIDNQWKNIEQINNL
;
A
#
# COMPACT_ATOMS: atom_id res chain seq x y z
N MET A 1 -28.51 -60.07 1.24
CA MET A 1 -27.30 -59.33 1.64
C MET A 1 -27.67 -57.88 1.80
N ARG A 2 -27.46 -57.32 3.00
CA ARG A 2 -27.82 -55.94 3.34
C ARG A 2 -26.86 -54.96 2.67
N THR A 3 -27.46 -53.99 1.98
CA THR A 3 -26.87 -52.79 1.40
C THR A 3 -26.17 -51.95 2.46
N VAL A 4 -24.95 -51.49 2.17
CA VAL A 4 -24.35 -50.34 2.86
C VAL A 4 -23.91 -49.35 1.78
N PHE A 5 -24.74 -48.33 1.58
CA PHE A 5 -24.43 -47.14 0.80
C PHE A 5 -23.57 -46.24 1.71
N SER A 6 -22.25 -46.24 1.51
CA SER A 6 -21.36 -45.30 2.19
C SER A 6 -21.40 -43.97 1.44
N ILE A 7 -22.16 -43.01 1.96
CA ILE A 7 -22.14 -41.62 1.49
C ILE A 7 -20.83 -40.99 1.98
N LEU A 8 -19.90 -40.79 1.06
CA LEU A 8 -18.69 -39.99 1.30
C LEU A 8 -19.10 -38.51 1.27
N ILE A 9 -19.27 -37.90 2.45
CA ILE A 9 -19.44 -36.45 2.57
C ILE A 9 -18.08 -35.82 2.33
N LEU A 10 -17.87 -35.30 1.11
CA LEU A 10 -16.73 -34.46 0.78
C LEU A 10 -16.92 -33.11 1.49
N VAL A 11 -16.28 -32.94 2.64
CA VAL A 11 -16.21 -31.65 3.34
C VAL A 11 -15.36 -30.72 2.48
N VAL A 12 -16.04 -29.86 1.70
CA VAL A 12 -15.40 -28.72 1.05
C VAL A 12 -14.99 -27.77 2.18
N MET A 13 -13.74 -27.91 2.64
CA MET A 13 -13.12 -26.87 3.46
C MET A 13 -12.98 -25.63 2.59
N VAL A 14 -13.95 -24.73 2.74
CA VAL A 14 -13.86 -23.39 2.21
C VAL A 14 -12.79 -22.69 3.05
N ASN A 15 -11.57 -22.62 2.52
CA ASN A 15 -10.48 -21.82 3.09
C ASN A 15 -10.82 -20.33 2.97
N PHE A 16 -11.81 -19.86 3.72
CA PHE A 16 -11.99 -18.44 4.04
C PHE A 16 -11.33 -18.19 5.39
N ALA A 17 -10.01 -18.33 5.44
CA ALA A 17 -9.23 -17.89 6.56
C ALA A 17 -7.84 -17.42 6.10
N MET A 18 -7.62 -16.12 6.28
CA MET A 18 -6.32 -15.46 6.41
C MET A 18 -5.53 -15.18 5.12
N ALA A 19 -5.99 -14.16 4.39
CA ALA A 19 -5.08 -13.29 3.65
C ALA A 19 -5.28 -11.84 4.13
N GLN A 20 -4.93 -11.56 5.40
CA GLN A 20 -4.95 -10.20 5.96
C GLN A 20 -3.56 -9.65 6.31
N ASN A 21 -2.49 -10.36 5.93
CA ASN A 21 -1.12 -9.91 6.17
C ASN A 21 -0.24 -10.11 4.92
N ALA A 22 -0.71 -9.70 3.75
CA ALA A 22 0.23 -9.48 2.65
C ALA A 22 1.04 -8.22 2.97
N SER A 23 2.36 -8.36 3.11
CA SER A 23 3.23 -7.21 3.21
C SER A 23 3.20 -6.41 1.91
N LEU A 24 3.16 -5.09 2.03
CA LEU A 24 3.13 -4.20 0.88
C LEU A 24 4.54 -3.82 0.46
N LYS A 25 4.70 -3.47 -0.82
CA LYS A 25 5.90 -2.80 -1.33
C LYS A 25 5.50 -1.50 -1.99
N ALA A 26 6.30 -0.45 -1.80
CA ALA A 26 6.06 0.86 -2.39
C ALA A 26 7.11 1.18 -3.46
N GLU A 27 6.72 1.55 -4.68
CA GLU A 27 7.63 2.06 -5.71
C GLU A 27 7.45 3.56 -5.86
N MET A 28 8.43 4.36 -5.46
CA MET A 28 8.30 5.81 -5.45
C MET A 28 8.30 6.38 -6.87
N ILE A 29 7.45 7.39 -7.10
CA ILE A 29 7.35 8.07 -8.40
C ILE A 29 7.99 9.45 -8.27
N LYS A 30 8.92 9.78 -9.17
CA LYS A 30 9.44 11.15 -9.27
C LYS A 30 8.43 12.05 -9.97
N MET A 31 8.15 13.20 -9.36
CA MET A 31 7.40 14.31 -9.92
C MET A 31 8.38 15.48 -10.02
N ASP A 32 8.61 16.02 -11.23
CA ASP A 32 9.59 17.08 -11.46
C ASP A 32 11.00 16.74 -10.90
N ASN A 33 11.43 15.49 -11.09
CA ASN A 33 12.69 14.95 -10.61
C ASN A 33 12.84 14.86 -9.07
N GLN A 34 11.75 14.99 -8.32
CA GLN A 34 11.71 14.86 -6.85
C GLN A 34 10.70 13.80 -6.44
N TYR A 35 10.98 13.03 -5.38
CA TYR A 35 10.00 12.08 -4.83
C TYR A 35 8.97 12.77 -3.92
N LEU A 36 9.43 13.77 -3.18
CA LEU A 36 8.62 14.63 -2.32
C LEU A 36 8.68 16.03 -2.91
N LYS A 37 7.63 16.44 -3.62
CA LYS A 37 7.57 17.73 -4.31
C LYS A 37 6.90 18.76 -3.42
N THR A 38 7.57 19.86 -3.12
CA THR A 38 6.95 20.97 -2.40
C THR A 38 6.11 21.83 -3.35
N LEU A 39 4.84 22.01 -3.02
CA LEU A 39 3.89 22.85 -3.75
C LEU A 39 4.07 24.34 -3.36
N PRO A 40 3.54 25.29 -4.16
CA PRO A 40 3.68 26.72 -3.88
C PRO A 40 3.11 27.19 -2.54
N ASP A 41 2.11 26.48 -2.01
CA ASP A 41 1.51 26.74 -0.69
C ASP A 41 2.30 26.11 0.48
N GLY A 42 3.44 25.48 0.18
CA GLY A 42 4.31 24.81 1.12
C GLY A 42 3.92 23.37 1.43
N LYS A 43 2.78 22.85 0.92
CA LYS A 43 2.40 21.44 1.08
C LYS A 43 3.34 20.53 0.30
N VAL A 44 3.33 19.23 0.61
CA VAL A 44 4.15 18.23 -0.05
C VAL A 44 3.27 17.29 -0.86
N GLU A 45 3.56 17.15 -2.14
CA GLU A 45 2.98 16.13 -3.02
C GLU A 45 3.90 14.90 -3.04
N CYS A 46 3.32 13.71 -2.91
CA CYS A 46 4.03 12.44 -3.01
C CYS A 46 3.18 11.42 -3.77
N ALA A 47 3.84 10.65 -4.64
CA ALA A 47 3.21 9.59 -5.41
C ALA A 47 4.07 8.31 -5.39
N PHE A 48 3.41 7.16 -5.32
CA PHE A 48 4.05 5.85 -5.29
C PHE A 48 3.10 4.75 -5.76
N TYR A 49 3.60 3.65 -6.31
CA TYR A 49 2.80 2.45 -6.54
C TYR A 49 2.84 1.56 -5.30
N LEU A 50 1.68 1.03 -4.89
CA LEU A 50 1.56 -0.01 -3.88
C LEU A 50 1.34 -1.36 -4.54
N GLN A 51 2.26 -2.29 -4.27
CA GLN A 51 2.20 -3.69 -4.68
C GLN A 51 1.77 -4.55 -3.48
N GLY A 52 1.04 -5.64 -3.75
CA GLY A 52 0.59 -6.58 -2.72
C GLY A 52 -0.83 -6.34 -2.20
N ILE A 53 -1.57 -5.39 -2.75
CA ILE A 53 -3.01 -5.22 -2.47
C ILE A 53 -3.79 -6.30 -3.23
N GLN A 54 -4.55 -7.12 -2.50
CA GLN A 54 -5.20 -8.33 -2.99
C GLN A 54 -6.65 -8.14 -3.42
N SER A 55 -7.28 -7.01 -3.06
CA SER A 55 -8.67 -6.73 -3.42
C SER A 55 -9.00 -5.24 -3.43
N ASN A 56 -10.06 -4.88 -4.15
CA ASN A 56 -10.61 -3.52 -4.15
C ASN A 56 -11.08 -3.09 -2.75
N THR A 57 -11.61 -4.02 -1.95
CA THR A 57 -12.00 -3.76 -0.56
C THR A 57 -10.79 -3.41 0.30
N GLN A 58 -9.68 -4.13 0.15
CA GLN A 58 -8.43 -3.79 0.83
C GLN A 58 -7.92 -2.41 0.41
N ALA A 59 -7.96 -2.08 -0.89
CA ALA A 59 -7.56 -0.77 -1.40
C ALA A 59 -8.42 0.36 -0.81
N ALA A 60 -9.75 0.21 -0.82
CA ALA A 60 -10.67 1.21 -0.28
C ALA A 60 -10.49 1.42 1.23
N ASN A 61 -10.30 0.34 1.99
CA ASN A 61 -10.00 0.42 3.42
C ASN A 61 -8.67 1.12 3.68
N LEU A 62 -7.64 0.84 2.87
CA LEU A 62 -6.34 1.46 2.97
C LEU A 62 -6.40 2.96 2.64
N GLU A 63 -7.10 3.35 1.58
CA GLU A 63 -7.32 4.76 1.21
C GLU A 63 -8.00 5.52 2.35
N LYS A 64 -9.10 4.98 2.88
CA LYS A 64 -9.82 5.59 4.00
C LYS A 64 -8.94 5.73 5.23
N TYR A 65 -8.13 4.72 5.52
CA TYR A 65 -7.23 4.72 6.66
C TYR A 65 -6.12 5.77 6.52
N ILE A 66 -5.49 5.88 5.34
CA ILE A 66 -4.46 6.89 5.08
C ILE A 66 -5.05 8.30 5.12
N ARG A 67 -6.25 8.53 4.56
CA ARG A 67 -6.93 9.83 4.65
C ARG A 67 -7.20 10.29 6.09
N GLY A 68 -7.35 9.35 7.03
CA GLY A 68 -7.49 9.65 8.45
C GLY A 68 -6.16 9.88 9.18
N TYR A 69 -5.02 9.68 8.51
CA TYR A 69 -3.71 9.84 9.12
C TYR A 69 -3.33 11.32 9.21
N ARG A 70 -2.65 11.68 10.32
CA ARG A 70 -2.26 13.07 10.59
C ARG A 70 -1.41 13.63 9.46
N GLY A 71 -1.71 14.86 9.04
CA GLY A 71 -0.95 15.58 8.02
C GLY A 71 -1.22 15.13 6.58
N VAL A 72 -2.19 14.24 6.36
CA VAL A 72 -2.72 13.94 5.03
C VAL A 72 -3.85 14.93 4.74
N GLU A 73 -3.70 15.71 3.69
CA GLU A 73 -4.71 16.68 3.23
C GLU A 73 -5.59 16.03 2.16
N GLU A 74 -4.95 15.36 1.20
CA GLU A 74 -5.59 14.64 0.11
C GLU A 74 -4.85 13.34 -0.16
N PHE A 75 -5.58 12.27 -0.50
CA PHE A 75 -4.98 10.99 -0.85
C PHE A 75 -5.93 10.15 -1.68
N ASN A 76 -5.43 9.52 -2.75
CA ASN A 76 -6.21 8.67 -3.65
C ASN A 76 -5.43 7.41 -4.01
N LEU A 77 -6.12 6.27 -4.11
CA LEU A 77 -5.60 5.02 -4.66
C LEU A 77 -6.36 4.66 -5.94
N ILE A 78 -5.64 4.61 -7.06
CA ILE A 78 -6.20 4.26 -8.36
C ILE A 78 -5.48 3.03 -8.89
N PHE A 79 -6.22 1.99 -9.27
CA PHE A 79 -5.62 0.80 -9.87
C PHE A 79 -5.02 1.13 -11.24
N ASP A 80 -3.74 0.83 -11.42
CA ASP A 80 -3.01 0.95 -12.68
C ASP A 80 -2.82 -0.44 -13.28
N ASN A 81 -3.53 -0.70 -14.37
CA ASN A 81 -3.49 -1.98 -15.08
C ASN A 81 -2.13 -2.26 -15.74
N ALA A 82 -1.38 -1.23 -16.14
CA ALA A 82 -0.08 -1.41 -16.79
C ALA A 82 0.99 -1.89 -15.80
N LYS A 83 0.91 -1.42 -14.55
CA LYS A 83 1.81 -1.82 -13.46
C LYS A 83 1.27 -2.99 -12.62
N ASN A 84 0.01 -3.37 -12.82
CA ASN A 84 -0.72 -4.32 -11.97
C ASN A 84 -0.56 -3.97 -10.47
N ALA A 85 -0.72 -2.68 -10.17
CA ALA A 85 -0.48 -2.11 -8.84
C ALA A 85 -1.42 -0.90 -8.62
N TYR A 86 -1.59 -0.48 -7.37
CA TYR A 86 -2.35 0.73 -7.08
C TYR A 86 -1.43 1.94 -7.06
N LYS A 87 -1.69 2.93 -7.92
CA LYS A 87 -1.05 4.23 -7.84
C LYS A 87 -1.65 5.02 -6.69
N ALA A 88 -0.83 5.31 -5.70
CA ALA A 88 -1.10 6.26 -4.64
C ALA A 88 -0.61 7.65 -5.05
N GLN A 89 -1.45 8.66 -4.83
CA GLN A 89 -1.07 10.06 -4.95
C GLN A 89 -1.74 10.83 -3.83
N GLY A 90 -0.97 11.70 -3.16
CA GLY A 90 -1.50 12.52 -2.09
C GLY A 90 -0.76 13.82 -1.90
N THR A 91 -1.45 14.72 -1.21
CA THR A 91 -0.95 16.00 -0.73
C THR A 91 -0.93 15.97 0.79
N PHE A 92 0.17 16.43 1.35
CA PHE A 92 0.49 16.34 2.77
C PHE A 92 0.87 17.73 3.29
N TYR A 93 0.74 17.93 4.60
CA TYR A 93 1.19 19.13 5.29
C TYR A 93 2.66 19.50 5.00
N ASN A 94 3.01 20.76 5.25
CA ASN A 94 4.32 21.34 4.89
C ASN A 94 5.54 20.74 5.62
N GLN A 95 5.33 19.97 6.67
CA GLN A 95 6.40 19.28 7.43
C GLN A 95 6.61 17.83 6.98
N ALA A 96 5.88 17.35 5.97
CA ALA A 96 6.07 16.00 5.46
C ALA A 96 7.48 15.85 4.85
N ASN A 97 8.23 14.87 5.37
CA ASN A 97 9.56 14.52 4.92
C ASN A 97 9.71 13.00 4.90
N TRP A 98 10.89 12.48 4.58
CA TRP A 98 11.10 11.04 4.54
C TRP A 98 10.82 10.30 5.84
N ASN A 99 11.04 10.93 7.00
CA ASN A 99 10.67 10.32 8.28
C ASN A 99 9.14 10.19 8.41
N TYR A 100 8.39 11.22 8.00
CA TYR A 100 6.94 11.14 7.93
C TYR A 100 6.48 9.98 7.04
N PHE A 101 7.01 9.88 5.81
CA PHE A 101 6.65 8.79 4.88
C PHE A 101 7.12 7.43 5.37
N LYS A 102 8.28 7.33 6.05
CA LYS A 102 8.74 6.11 6.70
C LYS A 102 7.70 5.60 7.70
N TYR A 103 7.17 6.47 8.56
CA TYR A 103 6.14 6.08 9.52
C TYR A 103 4.80 5.76 8.86
N LEU A 104 4.40 6.52 7.84
CA LEU A 104 3.21 6.21 7.06
C LEU A 104 3.31 4.82 6.42
N PHE A 105 4.44 4.50 5.78
CA PHE A 105 4.71 3.20 5.19
C PHE A 105 4.70 2.06 6.21
N LYS A 106 5.31 2.26 7.38
CA LYS A 106 5.22 1.28 8.49
C LYS A 106 3.77 1.05 8.92
N LEU A 107 3.00 2.13 9.05
CA LEU A 107 1.59 2.08 9.47
C LEU A 107 0.76 1.20 8.53
N ILE A 108 1.05 1.27 7.23
CA ILE A 108 0.36 0.49 6.20
C ILE A 108 1.06 -0.84 5.87
N LYS A 109 2.01 -1.27 6.70
CA LYS A 109 2.75 -2.53 6.56
C LYS A 109 3.52 -2.66 5.22
N VAL A 110 4.09 -1.56 4.74
CA VAL A 110 5.09 -1.58 3.66
C VAL A 110 6.43 -2.04 4.23
N GLU A 111 6.99 -3.10 3.66
CA GLU A 111 8.28 -3.67 4.07
C GLU A 111 9.46 -3.10 3.27
N GLN A 112 9.23 -2.84 1.99
CA GLN A 112 10.27 -2.39 1.05
C GLN A 112 9.79 -1.21 0.23
N VAL A 113 10.71 -0.30 -0.05
CA VAL A 113 10.47 0.86 -0.90
C VAL A 113 11.51 0.89 -2.02
N ASN A 114 11.07 1.04 -3.26
CA ASN A 114 11.94 1.26 -4.41
C ASN A 114 12.21 2.75 -4.57
N ILE A 115 13.47 3.12 -4.50
CA ILE A 115 13.97 4.47 -4.73
C ILE A 115 15.19 4.33 -5.65
N ASP A 116 15.21 5.08 -6.75
CA ASP A 116 16.28 5.08 -7.76
C ASP A 116 16.59 3.67 -8.28
N ASN A 117 15.54 2.91 -8.59
CA ASN A 117 15.60 1.52 -9.06
C ASN A 117 16.23 0.53 -8.06
N GLN A 118 16.33 0.90 -6.78
CA GLN A 118 16.83 0.03 -5.73
C GLN A 118 15.76 -0.20 -4.66
N TRP A 119 15.45 -1.47 -4.41
CA TRP A 119 14.61 -1.88 -3.29
C TRP A 119 15.39 -1.82 -1.99
N LYS A 120 14.91 -0.99 -1.06
CA LYS A 120 15.46 -0.84 0.30
C LYS A 120 14.41 -1.27 1.31
N ASN A 121 14.83 -1.90 2.40
CA ASN A 121 13.93 -2.16 3.52
C ASN A 121 13.50 -0.83 4.14
N ILE A 122 12.28 -0.77 4.68
CA ILE A 122 11.72 0.46 5.25
C ILE A 122 12.59 1.08 6.34
N GLU A 123 13.37 0.28 7.07
CA GLU A 123 14.31 0.77 8.08
C GLU A 123 15.52 1.51 7.52
N GLN A 124 15.84 1.31 6.25
CA GLN A 124 17.00 1.88 5.56
C GLN A 124 16.72 3.25 4.91
N ILE A 125 15.50 3.80 5.06
CA ILE A 125 15.05 5.06 4.45
C ILE A 125 15.38 6.28 5.35
N ASN A 126 16.31 6.13 6.29
CA ASN A 126 16.66 7.24 7.19
C ASN A 126 17.44 8.31 6.40
N ASN A 127 16.83 9.49 6.26
CA ASN A 127 17.41 10.72 5.68
C ASN A 127 17.80 10.66 4.19
N LEU A 128 16.88 10.21 3.32
CA LEU A 128 16.98 10.50 1.88
C LEU A 128 16.51 11.93 1.56
#